data_AF-A0A7S3U3P1-F1
#
_entry.id   AF-A0A7S3U3P1-F1
#
_cell.length_a   1.000
_cell.length_b   1.000
_cell.length_c   1.000
_cell.angle_alpha   90.00
_cell.angle_beta   90.00
_cell.angle_gamma   90.00
#
_symmetry.space_group_name_H-M   'P 1'
#
loop_
_entity.id
_entity.type
_entity.pdbx_description
1 polymer ?
#
loop_
_entity_poly.entity_id
_entity_poly.type
_entity_poly.pdbx_seq_one_letter_code
_entity_poly.pdbx_strand_id
1 'polypeptide(L)'
;FFFSGRRLGASLQGPRMASGFGTRAPVGRCFPVYREFAECISEKSGSPSEKAAACAELREDYVECLHHKKEITRLNALSDERARKIKAGEPVPSTLTEDAKSGTFRLPFTNVKS
;
A
#
# COMPACT_ATOMS: atom_id res chain seq x y z
N PHE A 1 -2.22 4.14 60.47
CA PHE A 1 -1.40 2.93 60.21
C PHE A 1 -2.36 1.81 59.86
N PHE A 2 -2.45 1.22 58.67
CA PHE A 2 -1.52 1.03 57.57
C PHE A 2 -2.35 0.80 56.30
N PHE A 3 -2.05 1.52 55.22
CA PHE A 3 -2.65 1.33 53.89
C PHE A 3 -2.11 0.02 53.30
N SER A 4 -2.91 -1.04 53.23
CA SER A 4 -2.50 -2.30 52.58
C SER A 4 -3.09 -2.36 51.17
N GLY A 5 -2.28 -1.89 50.22
CA GLY A 5 -2.63 -1.68 48.83
C GLY A 5 -3.06 -2.93 48.07
N ARG A 6 -4.14 -2.79 47.28
CA ARG A 6 -4.44 -3.61 46.12
C ARG A 6 -3.25 -3.56 45.16
N ARG A 7 -2.52 -4.68 45.02
CA ARG A 7 -1.67 -4.90 43.84
C ARG A 7 -2.58 -5.08 42.64
N LEU A 8 -2.94 -3.97 41.99
CA LEU A 8 -3.34 -4.00 40.59
C LEU A 8 -2.09 -4.39 39.80
N GLY A 9 -1.95 -5.69 39.53
CA GLY A 9 -1.11 -6.20 38.47
C GLY A 9 -1.69 -5.75 37.13
N ALA A 10 -1.54 -4.46 36.82
CA ALA A 10 -1.73 -3.96 35.47
C ALA A 10 -0.63 -4.62 34.62
N SER A 11 -1.01 -5.65 33.86
CA SER A 11 -0.24 -6.09 32.72
C SER A 11 0.04 -4.84 31.89
N LEU A 12 1.30 -4.41 31.87
CA LEU A 12 1.82 -3.41 30.94
C LEU A 12 1.79 -4.03 29.55
N GLN A 13 0.60 -4.26 29.01
CA GLN A 13 0.40 -4.35 27.57
C GLN A 13 0.54 -2.92 27.06
N GLY A 14 1.78 -2.52 26.82
CA GLY A 14 2.06 -1.31 26.07
C GLY A 14 1.55 -1.50 24.64
N PRO A 15 0.58 -0.71 24.15
CA PRO A 15 0.25 -0.74 22.74
C PRO A 15 1.23 0.19 22.02
N ARG A 16 2.45 -0.29 21.80
CA ARG A 16 3.37 0.37 20.87
C ARG A 16 3.73 -0.61 19.78
N MET A 17 2.81 -0.79 18.85
CA MET A 17 3.12 -0.99 17.44
C MET A 17 2.07 -0.20 16.65
N ALA A 18 2.33 1.10 16.51
CA ALA A 18 1.56 1.99 15.64
C ALA A 18 1.76 1.68 14.14
N SER A 19 2.56 0.66 13.79
CA SER A 19 2.91 0.31 12.41
C SER A 19 1.75 -0.24 11.58
N GLY A 20 0.60 -0.54 12.19
CA GLY A 20 -0.56 -1.09 11.51
C GLY A 20 -1.73 -0.13 11.28
N PHE A 21 -1.81 1.00 11.98
CA PHE A 21 -3.02 1.85 11.99
C PHE A 21 -2.96 2.93 10.91
N GLY A 22 -4.06 3.09 10.17
CA GLY A 22 -4.19 4.13 9.14
C GLY A 22 -4.60 5.47 9.73
N THR A 23 -4.28 6.56 9.03
CA THR A 23 -4.66 7.93 9.47
C THR A 23 -6.17 8.20 9.43
N ARG A 24 -6.91 7.47 8.60
CA ARG A 24 -8.38 7.56 8.46
C ARG A 24 -9.11 6.23 8.60
N ALA A 25 -8.37 5.14 8.77
CA ALA A 25 -8.88 3.77 8.75
C ALA A 25 -8.22 2.96 9.86
N PRO A 26 -8.88 1.91 10.37
CA PRO A 26 -8.31 1.06 11.42
C PRO A 26 -7.00 0.39 10.99
N VAL A 27 -6.78 0.24 9.68
CA VAL A 27 -5.54 -0.33 9.10
C VAL A 27 -4.93 0.61 8.06
N GLY A 28 -3.60 0.58 7.95
CA GLY A 28 -2.86 1.29 6.90
C GLY A 28 -3.08 0.67 5.51
N ARG A 29 -2.87 1.45 4.43
CA ARG A 29 -3.08 1.00 3.03
C ARG A 29 -2.25 -0.23 2.66
N CYS A 30 -1.01 -0.31 3.17
CA CYS A 30 -0.09 -1.43 2.91
C CYS A 30 -0.12 -2.50 4.00
N PHE A 31 -1.12 -2.48 4.89
CA PHE A 31 -1.22 -3.46 5.99
C PHE A 31 -1.35 -4.91 5.51
N PRO A 32 -2.13 -5.24 4.45
CA PRO A 32 -2.21 -6.62 3.95
C PRO A 32 -0.85 -7.16 3.48
N VAL A 33 -0.09 -6.37 2.71
CA VAL A 33 1.25 -6.74 2.23
C VAL A 33 2.23 -6.89 3.41
N TYR A 34 2.11 -6.04 4.42
CA TYR A 34 2.89 -6.18 5.65
C TYR A 34 2.57 -7.44 6.45
N ARG A 35 1.31 -7.90 6.46
CA ARG A 35 0.92 -9.14 7.13
C ARG A 35 1.62 -10.35 6.51
N GLU A 36 1.61 -10.45 5.19
CA GLU A 36 2.29 -11.53 4.45
C GLU A 36 3.81 -11.56 4.73
N PHE A 37 4.45 -10.39 4.74
CA PHE A 37 5.85 -10.28 5.11
C PHE A 37 6.12 -10.68 6.58
N ALA A 38 5.26 -10.26 7.50
CA ALA A 38 5.39 -10.58 8.92
C ALA A 38 5.18 -12.08 9.18
N GLU A 39 4.23 -12.70 8.48
CA GLU A 39 3.99 -14.15 8.51
C GLU A 39 5.23 -14.91 8.03
N CYS A 40 5.80 -14.53 6.89
CA CYS A 40 7.03 -15.15 6.37
C CYS A 40 8.20 -15.07 7.37
N ILE A 41 8.42 -13.92 8.02
CA ILE A 41 9.49 -13.79 9.03
C ILE A 41 9.19 -14.62 10.28
N SER A 42 7.93 -14.77 10.65
CA SER A 42 7.52 -15.54 11.82
C SER A 42 7.65 -17.04 11.63
N GLU A 43 7.39 -17.54 10.42
CA GLU A 43 7.48 -18.97 10.08
C GLU A 43 8.93 -19.46 9.96
N LYS A 44 9.85 -18.60 9.50
CA LYS A 44 11.25 -19.00 9.33
C LYS A 44 11.99 -18.95 10.67
N SER A 45 12.55 -20.08 11.08
CA SER A 45 13.53 -20.17 12.17
C SER A 45 14.94 -19.97 11.62
N GLY A 46 15.72 -19.02 12.17
CA GLY A 46 17.06 -18.69 11.68
C GLY A 46 17.58 -17.35 12.21
N SER A 47 18.78 -16.98 11.80
CA SER A 47 19.35 -15.65 12.11
C SER A 47 18.54 -14.53 11.42
N PRO A 48 18.52 -13.30 11.96
CA PRO A 48 17.79 -12.19 11.35
C PRO A 48 18.15 -11.93 9.88
N SER A 49 19.41 -12.18 9.51
CA SER A 49 19.92 -12.07 8.15
C SER A 49 19.37 -13.12 7.20
N GLU A 50 19.24 -14.38 7.65
CA GLU A 50 18.69 -15.47 6.82
C GLU A 50 17.18 -15.30 6.62
N LYS A 51 16.46 -14.85 7.65
CA LYS A 51 15.03 -14.52 7.54
C LYS A 51 14.79 -13.37 6.57
N ALA A 52 15.63 -12.32 6.64
CA ALA A 52 15.55 -11.18 5.74
C ALA A 52 15.85 -11.58 4.28
N ALA A 53 16.79 -12.50 4.06
CA ALA A 53 17.09 -13.02 2.73
C ALA A 53 15.96 -13.94 2.21
N ALA A 54 15.42 -14.81 3.04
CA ALA A 54 14.36 -15.75 2.67
C ALA A 54 13.03 -15.06 2.33
N CYS A 55 12.73 -13.93 2.98
CA CYS A 55 11.53 -13.12 2.74
C CYS A 55 11.82 -11.83 1.95
N ALA A 56 12.91 -11.81 1.17
CA ALA A 56 13.33 -10.61 0.45
C ALA A 56 12.29 -10.14 -0.57
N GLU A 57 11.64 -11.06 -1.28
CA GLU A 57 10.61 -10.73 -2.28
C GLU A 57 9.43 -9.98 -1.64
N LEU A 58 8.86 -10.53 -0.56
CA LEU A 58 7.78 -9.88 0.20
C LEU A 58 8.20 -8.56 0.84
N ARG A 59 9.47 -8.45 1.22
CA ARG A 59 10.03 -7.19 1.72
C ARG A 59 10.03 -6.13 0.62
N GLU A 60 10.45 -6.49 -0.58
CA GLU A 60 10.46 -5.56 -1.71
C GLU A 60 9.05 -5.10 -2.08
N ASP A 61 8.05 -5.98 -2.01
CA ASP A 61 6.65 -5.62 -2.27
C ASP A 61 6.09 -4.66 -1.20
N TYR A 62 6.44 -4.86 0.07
CA TYR A 62 6.06 -3.93 1.13
C TYR A 62 6.70 -2.53 0.94
N VAL A 63 7.98 -2.49 0.58
CA VAL A 63 8.72 -1.24 0.31
C VAL A 63 8.21 -0.56 -0.98
N GLU A 64 7.81 -1.35 -1.97
CA GLU A 64 7.16 -0.87 -3.19
C GLU A 64 5.82 -0.19 -2.84
N CYS A 65 4.94 -0.84 -2.08
CA CYS A 65 3.66 -0.25 -1.67
C CYS A 65 3.84 1.05 -0.87
N LEU A 66 4.91 1.19 -0.07
CA LEU A 66 5.16 2.40 0.72
C LEU A 66 5.66 3.59 -0.13
N HIS A 67 6.45 3.31 -1.17
CA HIS A 67 7.18 4.34 -1.92
C HIS A 67 6.75 4.47 -3.39
N HIS A 68 5.96 3.53 -3.89
CA HIS A 68 5.45 3.45 -5.26
C HIS A 68 6.51 3.68 -6.34
N LYS A 69 7.78 3.30 -6.08
CA LYS A 69 8.90 3.64 -6.98
C LYS A 69 8.71 3.01 -8.36
N LYS A 70 8.39 1.71 -8.39
CA LYS A 70 8.21 0.95 -9.64
C LYS A 70 6.99 1.46 -10.39
N GLU A 71 5.90 1.73 -9.68
CA GLU A 71 4.68 2.32 -10.25
C GLU A 71 4.97 3.69 -10.90
N ILE A 72 5.62 4.61 -10.18
CA ILE A 72 5.95 5.95 -10.69
C ILE A 72 6.85 5.86 -11.92
N THR A 73 7.90 5.01 -11.89
CA THR A 73 8.77 4.81 -13.05
C THR A 73 7.99 4.30 -14.27
N ARG A 74 7.08 3.34 -14.07
CA ARG A 74 6.25 2.81 -15.15
C ARG A 74 5.31 3.87 -15.72
N LEU A 75 4.67 4.66 -14.85
CA LEU A 75 3.77 5.74 -15.26
C LEU A 75 4.50 6.81 -16.05
N ASN A 76 5.72 7.18 -15.64
CA ASN A 76 6.56 8.13 -16.38
C ASN A 76 6.89 7.60 -17.78
N ALA A 77 7.30 6.34 -17.90
CA ALA A 77 7.57 5.73 -19.20
C ALA A 77 6.32 5.71 -20.10
N LEU A 78 5.15 5.39 -19.54
CA LEU A 78 3.89 5.43 -20.28
C LEU A 78 3.51 6.85 -20.70
N SER A 79 3.74 7.87 -19.87
CA SER A 79 3.48 9.26 -20.23
C SER A 79 4.40 9.75 -21.34
N ASP A 80 5.67 9.34 -21.31
CA ASP A 80 6.64 9.70 -22.35
C ASP A 80 6.28 9.07 -23.70
N GLU A 81 5.91 7.80 -23.71
CA GLU A 81 5.45 7.11 -24.91
C GLU A 81 4.14 7.71 -25.44
N ARG A 82 3.19 8.04 -24.56
CA ARG A 82 1.98 8.77 -24.95
C ARG A 82 2.33 10.11 -25.60
N ALA A 83 3.27 10.87 -25.04
CA ALA A 83 3.69 12.15 -25.61
C ALA A 83 4.36 11.98 -26.98
N ARG A 84 5.13 10.90 -27.19
CA ARG A 84 5.71 10.57 -28.51
C ARG A 84 4.64 10.27 -29.54
N LYS A 85 3.65 9.43 -29.20
CA LYS A 85 2.54 9.09 -30.10
C LYS A 85 1.71 10.30 -30.49
N ILE A 86 1.43 11.19 -29.54
CA ILE A 86 0.72 12.45 -29.82
C ILE A 86 1.52 13.33 -30.80
N LYS A 87 2.84 13.46 -30.63
CA LYS A 87 3.69 14.23 -31.55
C LYS A 87 3.77 13.59 -32.95
N ALA A 88 3.72 12.27 -33.03
CA ALA A 88 3.71 11.53 -34.28
C ALA A 88 2.33 11.51 -34.98
N GLY A 89 1.28 12.00 -34.31
CA GLY A 89 -0.10 11.92 -34.83
C GLY A 89 -0.70 10.51 -34.79
N GLU A 90 -0.11 9.59 -34.01
CA GLU A 90 -0.62 8.23 -33.84
C GLU A 90 -1.83 8.24 -32.86
N PRO A 91 -2.89 7.47 -33.12
CA PRO A 91 -4.03 7.39 -32.21
C PRO A 91 -3.59 6.86 -30.83
N VAL A 92 -3.83 7.64 -29.79
CA VAL A 92 -3.65 7.24 -28.40
C VAL A 92 -4.99 6.77 -27.82
N PRO A 93 -4.98 5.77 -26.92
CA PRO A 93 -6.21 5.37 -26.24
C PRO A 93 -6.76 6.54 -25.42
N SER A 94 -8.08 6.71 -25.48
CA SER A 94 -8.80 7.73 -24.73
C SER A 94 -8.56 7.58 -23.24
N THR A 95 -8.59 8.70 -22.53
CA THR A 95 -8.57 8.71 -21.07
C THR A 95 -9.96 8.46 -20.52
N LEU A 96 -10.06 7.88 -19.32
CA LEU A 96 -11.35 7.70 -18.62
C LEU A 96 -12.15 9.01 -18.51
N THR A 97 -11.46 10.16 -18.45
CA THR A 97 -12.08 11.48 -18.48
C THR A 97 -12.66 11.86 -19.84
N GLU A 98 -12.07 11.42 -20.95
CA GLU A 98 -12.61 11.60 -22.30
C GLU A 98 -13.75 10.62 -22.58
N ASP A 99 -13.66 9.40 -22.06
CA ASP A 99 -14.75 8.41 -22.13
C ASP A 99 -15.97 8.85 -21.31
N ALA A 100 -15.74 9.44 -20.14
CA ALA A 100 -16.79 10.03 -19.31
C ALA A 100 -17.47 11.25 -19.99
N LYS A 101 -16.68 12.12 -20.64
CA LYS A 101 -17.21 13.28 -21.39
C LYS A 101 -17.91 12.90 -22.69
N SER A 102 -17.48 11.82 -23.34
CA SER A 102 -18.13 11.31 -24.55
C SER A 102 -19.43 10.57 -24.24
N GLY A 103 -19.76 10.36 -22.95
CA GLY A 103 -20.97 9.67 -22.51
C GLY A 103 -21.00 8.18 -22.86
N THR A 104 -19.89 7.65 -23.38
CA THR A 104 -19.76 6.25 -23.85
C THR A 104 -19.64 5.28 -22.68
N PHE A 105 -19.14 5.73 -21.53
CA PHE A 105 -18.95 4.91 -20.34
C PHE A 105 -19.59 5.55 -19.10
N ARG A 106 -20.75 5.02 -18.66
CA ARG A 106 -21.37 5.37 -17.38
C ARG A 106 -20.78 4.51 -16.27
N LEU A 107 -19.95 5.11 -15.42
CA LEU A 107 -19.47 4.48 -14.20
C LEU A 107 -20.65 4.22 -13.24
N PRO A 108 -20.92 2.97 -12.83
CA PRO A 108 -21.98 2.69 -11.87
C PRO A 108 -21.68 3.40 -10.54
N PHE A 109 -22.72 3.97 -9.93
CA PHE A 109 -22.67 4.70 -8.64
C PHE A 109 -21.94 6.04 -8.62
N THR A 110 -21.62 6.64 -9.78
CA THR A 110 -21.03 7.99 -9.82
C THR A 110 -21.93 8.98 -10.58
N ASN A 111 -22.07 10.19 -10.05
CA ASN A 111 -22.89 11.25 -10.63
C ASN A 111 -22.03 12.19 -11.51
N VAL A 112 -21.24 11.60 -12.41
CA VAL A 112 -20.44 12.36 -13.37
C VAL A 112 -21.35 12.70 -14.54
N LYS A 113 -21.72 13.98 -14.67
CA LYS A 113 -22.54 14.45 -15.79
C LYS A 113 -21.75 14.29 -17.10
N SER A 114 -22.39 13.64 -18.08
CA SER A 114 -21.93 13.59 -19.47
C SER A 114 -21.78 14.99 -20.05
#